data_AF-A0A961G4X8-F1
#
_entry.id   AF-A0A961G4X8-F1
#
_cell.length_a   1.000
_cell.length_b   1.000
_cell.length_c   1.000
_cell.angle_alpha   90.00
_cell.angle_beta   90.00
_cell.angle_gamma   90.00
#
_symmetry.space_group_name_H-M   'P 1'
#
loop_
_entity.id
_entity.type
_entity.pdbx_description
1 polymer ?
#
loop_
_entity_poly.entity_id
_entity_poly.type
_entity_poly.pdbx_seq_one_letter_code
_entity_poly.pdbx_strand_id
1 'polypeptide(L)'
;MAFPDGWARDTNDELGLVNPSAAAILYPTEDLPRIIAFYDEWTADQSAEFSKTESSEFTVYQNLETGASISIQIHEDGDTTYVLVGVVAP
;
A
#
# COMPACT_ATOMS: atom_id res chain seq x y z
N MET A 1 -11.17 -17.29 -7.46
CA MET A 1 -9.76 -17.11 -7.06
C MET A 1 -9.74 -17.09 -5.53
N ALA A 2 -9.02 -18.03 -4.90
CA ALA A 2 -8.95 -18.11 -3.44
C ALA A 2 -7.66 -17.41 -2.98
N PHE A 3 -7.80 -16.43 -2.08
CA PHE A 3 -6.65 -15.77 -1.46
C PHE A 3 -5.97 -16.74 -0.48
N PRO A 4 -4.67 -16.55 -0.16
CA PRO A 4 -4.00 -17.33 0.88
C PRO A 4 -4.73 -17.18 2.22
N ASP A 5 -4.72 -18.24 3.04
CA ASP A 5 -5.33 -18.24 4.37
C ASP A 5 -4.86 -17.02 5.19
N GLY A 6 -5.80 -16.18 5.63
CA GLY A 6 -5.54 -14.93 6.37
C GLY A 6 -5.59 -13.62 5.57
N TRP A 7 -5.88 -13.68 4.26
CA TRP A 7 -5.96 -12.49 3.39
C TRP A 7 -7.41 -12.10 3.11
N ALA A 8 -7.76 -10.83 3.30
CA ALA A 8 -9.10 -10.30 3.05
C ALA A 8 -9.07 -9.30 1.86
N ARG A 9 -10.01 -9.45 0.93
CA ARG A 9 -10.23 -8.50 -0.16
C ARG A 9 -11.10 -7.36 0.35
N ASP A 10 -10.50 -6.22 0.68
CA ASP A 10 -11.29 -5.00 0.87
C ASP A 10 -11.66 -4.46 -0.52
N THR A 11 -12.90 -4.73 -0.93
CA THR A 11 -13.39 -4.33 -2.25
C THR A 11 -14.29 -3.10 -2.20
N ASN A 12 -14.60 -2.60 -1.00
CA ASN A 12 -15.69 -1.64 -0.78
C ASN A 12 -15.57 -0.83 0.51
N ASP A 13 -14.38 -0.63 1.08
CA ASP A 13 -14.21 0.22 2.28
C ASP A 13 -15.00 -0.31 3.50
N GLU A 14 -14.91 -1.62 3.81
CA GLU A 14 -15.70 -2.20 4.92
C GLU A 14 -14.99 -3.27 5.78
N LEU A 15 -13.70 -3.57 5.58
CA LEU A 15 -13.05 -4.63 6.34
C LEU A 15 -12.12 -4.09 7.43
N GLY A 16 -12.63 -4.21 8.66
CA GLY A 16 -11.84 -4.24 9.88
C GLY A 16 -10.70 -5.26 9.80
N LEU A 17 -9.49 -4.73 9.59
CA LEU A 17 -8.16 -5.20 10.00
C LEU A 17 -8.12 -6.62 10.61
N VAL A 18 -7.72 -7.61 9.81
CA VAL A 18 -7.50 -8.99 10.31
C VAL A 18 -6.00 -9.31 10.51
N ASN A 19 -5.10 -8.33 10.38
CA ASN A 19 -3.72 -8.42 10.86
C ASN A 19 -3.26 -7.05 11.40
N PRO A 20 -2.89 -6.92 12.68
CA PRO A 20 -2.57 -5.63 13.30
C PRO A 20 -1.22 -5.02 12.85
N SER A 21 -0.43 -5.74 12.05
CA SER A 21 0.93 -5.35 11.64
C SER A 21 1.11 -5.17 10.13
N ALA A 22 0.09 -5.51 9.31
CA ALA A 22 0.11 -5.26 7.87
C ALA A 22 -1.33 -5.12 7.31
N ALA A 23 -1.71 -3.92 6.85
CA ALA A 23 -2.96 -3.70 6.12
C ALA A 23 -2.66 -3.66 4.62
N ALA A 24 -3.34 -4.47 3.81
CA ALA A 24 -3.18 -4.50 2.35
C ALA A 24 -4.49 -4.14 1.64
N ILE A 25 -4.49 -3.10 0.81
CA ILE A 25 -5.65 -2.67 0.01
C ILE A 25 -5.34 -2.89 -1.47
N LEU A 26 -6.31 -3.45 -2.19
CA LEU A 26 -6.23 -3.78 -3.62
C LEU A 26 -6.93 -2.69 -4.43
N TYR A 27 -6.19 -2.04 -5.32
CA TYR A 27 -6.73 -1.03 -6.24
C TYR A 27 -6.57 -1.46 -7.69
N PRO A 28 -7.43 -0.99 -8.61
CA PRO A 28 -7.17 -1.13 -10.03
C PRO A 28 -5.94 -0.30 -10.41
N THR A 29 -5.20 -0.75 -11.43
CA THR A 29 -3.95 -0.09 -11.86
C THR A 29 -4.14 1.31 -12.39
N GLU A 30 -5.33 1.65 -12.89
CA GLU A 30 -5.67 3.02 -13.31
C GLU A 30 -5.61 4.04 -12.18
N ASP A 31 -5.78 3.60 -10.92
CA ASP A 31 -5.74 4.47 -9.75
C ASP A 31 -4.32 4.64 -9.18
N LEU A 32 -3.32 3.88 -9.67
CA LEU A 32 -1.91 4.02 -9.25
C LEU A 32 -1.43 5.48 -9.16
N PRO A 33 -1.57 6.33 -10.20
CA PRO A 33 -1.12 7.71 -10.13
C PRO A 33 -1.83 8.52 -9.05
N ARG A 34 -3.09 8.22 -8.74
CA ARG A 34 -3.87 8.90 -7.70
C ARG A 34 -3.42 8.46 -6.30
N ILE A 35 -3.14 7.17 -6.12
CA ILE A 35 -2.64 6.59 -4.88
C ILE A 35 -1.26 7.17 -4.56
N ILE A 36 -0.35 7.22 -5.54
CA ILE A 36 0.98 7.81 -5.37
C ILE A 36 0.87 9.29 -5.01
N ALA A 37 0.06 10.07 -5.75
CA ALA A 37 -0.15 11.48 -5.45
C ALA A 37 -0.70 11.73 -4.03
N PHE A 38 -1.62 10.88 -3.57
CA PHE A 38 -2.14 10.94 -2.21
C PHE A 38 -1.05 10.74 -1.16
N TYR A 39 -0.20 9.72 -1.30
CA TYR A 39 0.85 9.45 -0.32
C TYR A 39 2.01 10.45 -0.41
N ASP A 40 2.32 11.01 -1.58
CA ASP A 40 3.26 12.13 -1.70
C ASP A 40 2.74 13.38 -0.96
N GLU A 41 1.48 13.74 -1.12
CA GLU A 41 0.89 14.89 -0.39
C GLU A 41 0.80 14.61 1.10
N TRP A 42 0.32 13.43 1.50
CA TRP A 42 0.20 13.05 2.90
C TRP A 42 1.53 13.02 3.62
N THR A 43 2.58 12.43 3.02
CA THR A 43 3.93 12.40 3.62
C THR A 43 4.58 13.77 3.68
N ALA A 44 4.28 14.67 2.73
CA ALA A 44 4.74 16.06 2.78
C ALA A 44 4.06 16.90 3.88
N ASP A 45 2.81 16.57 4.23
CA ASP A 45 2.06 17.22 5.31
C ASP A 45 2.43 16.68 6.71
N GLN A 46 3.05 15.49 6.79
CA GLN A 46 3.48 14.95 8.06
C GLN A 46 4.66 15.75 8.64
N SER A 47 4.64 15.95 9.96
CA SER A 47 5.79 16.53 10.68
C SER A 47 6.98 15.56 10.78
N ALA A 48 6.75 14.28 10.51
CA ALA A 48 7.76 13.24 10.59
C ALA A 48 8.56 13.13 9.30
N GLU A 49 9.83 12.73 9.40
CA GLU A 49 10.67 12.52 8.21
C GLU A 49 10.31 11.20 7.51
N PHE A 50 9.96 11.28 6.23
CA PHE A 50 9.72 10.13 5.37
C PHE A 50 10.79 10.01 4.28
N SER A 51 11.28 8.80 4.05
CA SER A 51 12.11 8.44 2.90
C SER A 51 11.25 7.77 1.85
N LYS A 52 11.23 8.33 0.63
CA LYS A 52 10.57 7.74 -0.54
C LYS A 52 11.58 6.96 -1.37
N THR A 53 11.30 5.69 -1.61
CA THR A 53 12.03 4.82 -2.55
C THR A 53 11.08 4.43 -3.68
N GLU A 54 11.43 4.77 -4.91
CA GLU A 54 10.63 4.50 -6.10
C GLU A 54 11.39 3.58 -7.06
N SER A 55 10.68 2.65 -7.69
CA SER A 55 11.17 1.71 -8.69
C SER A 55 10.06 1.45 -9.72
N SER A 56 10.40 0.87 -10.86
CA SER A 56 9.41 0.58 -11.92
C SER A 56 8.27 -0.34 -11.47
N GLU A 57 8.48 -1.13 -10.42
CA GLU A 57 7.55 -2.16 -9.93
C GLU A 57 6.90 -1.79 -8.59
N PHE A 58 7.48 -0.83 -7.85
CA PHE A 58 7.01 -0.48 -6.51
C PHE A 58 7.43 0.92 -6.05
N THR A 59 6.69 1.45 -5.08
CA THR A 59 7.02 2.67 -4.32
C THR A 59 6.90 2.38 -2.83
N VAL A 60 7.86 2.81 -2.03
CA VAL A 60 7.86 2.67 -0.58
C VAL A 60 8.10 4.02 0.09
N TYR A 61 7.26 4.36 1.06
CA TYR A 61 7.44 5.49 1.96
C TYR A 61 7.77 4.94 3.34
N GLN A 62 8.93 5.28 3.89
CA GLN A 62 9.35 4.83 5.21
C GLN A 62 9.47 6.01 6.15
N ASN A 63 8.75 5.96 7.27
CA ASN A 63 8.90 6.90 8.36
C ASN A 63 10.23 6.62 9.10
N LEU A 64 11.14 7.58 9.11
CA LEU A 64 12.50 7.41 9.63
C LEU A 64 12.57 7.43 11.16
N GLU A 65 11.57 8.00 11.83
CA GLU A 65 11.52 8.08 13.29
C GLU A 65 10.94 6.82 13.92
N THR A 66 9.88 6.28 13.32
CA THR A 66 9.13 5.13 13.86
C THR A 66 9.50 3.82 13.19
N GLY A 67 10.05 3.85 11.98
CA GLY A 67 10.28 2.65 11.17
C GLY A 67 9.03 2.12 10.47
N ALA A 68 7.88 2.78 10.62
CA ALA A 68 6.66 2.44 9.89
C ALA A 68 6.88 2.62 8.38
N SER A 69 6.25 1.79 7.55
CA SER A 69 6.38 1.90 6.10
C SER A 69 5.07 1.66 5.36
N ILE A 70 4.94 2.34 4.23
CA ILE A 70 3.83 2.20 3.28
C ILE A 70 4.46 1.74 1.98
N SER A 71 4.00 0.63 1.44
CA SER A 71 4.46 0.05 0.19
C SER A 71 3.32 0.04 -0.81
N ILE A 72 3.59 0.37 -2.06
CA ILE A 72 2.64 0.40 -3.17
C ILE A 72 3.30 -0.40 -4.28
N GLN A 73 2.72 -1.55 -4.63
CA GLN A 73 3.32 -2.52 -5.54
C GLN A 73 2.34 -2.86 -6.65
N ILE A 74 2.82 -2.94 -7.89
CA ILE A 74 2.03 -3.46 -8.99
C ILE A 74 2.22 -4.97 -9.01
N HIS A 75 1.13 -5.71 -9.02
CA HIS A 75 1.14 -7.16 -9.12
C HIS A 75 0.38 -7.62 -10.36
N GLU A 76 0.93 -8.64 -11.01
CA GLU A 76 0.33 -9.32 -12.14
C GLU A 76 -0.03 -10.75 -11.72
N ASP A 77 -1.29 -11.13 -11.87
CA ASP A 77 -1.77 -12.49 -11.69
C ASP A 77 -2.63 -12.90 -12.90
N GLY A 78 -2.08 -13.79 -13.73
CA GLY A 78 -2.69 -14.19 -14.99
C GLY A 78 -2.93 -12.98 -15.90
N ASP A 79 -4.18 -12.74 -16.30
CA ASP A 79 -4.61 -11.59 -17.10
C ASP A 79 -4.99 -10.36 -16.25
N THR A 80 -4.80 -10.40 -14.93
CA THR A 80 -5.20 -9.33 -14.02
C THR A 80 -3.99 -8.60 -13.46
N THR A 81 -3.95 -7.29 -13.64
CA THR A 81 -2.98 -6.42 -12.95
C THR A 81 -3.70 -5.61 -11.87
N TYR A 82 -3.11 -5.51 -10.69
CA TYR A 82 -3.66 -4.75 -9.55
C TYR A 82 -2.55 -4.06 -8.78
N VAL A 83 -2.92 -3.03 -8.02
CA VAL A 83 -2.03 -2.32 -7.11
C VAL A 83 -2.30 -2.80 -5.70
N LEU A 84 -1.26 -3.19 -4.99
CA LEU A 84 -1.30 -3.57 -3.59
C LEU A 84 -0.67 -2.46 -2.76
N VAL A 85 -1.44 -1.88 -1.84
CA VAL A 85 -0.95 -0.89 -0.88
C VAL A 85 -0.83 -1.57 0.49
N GLY A 86 0.40 -1.81 0.95
CA GLY A 86 0.71 -2.44 2.23
C GLY A 86 1.23 -1.43 3.26
N VAL A 87 0.63 -1.36 4.44
CA VAL A 87 1.10 -0.53 5.56
C VAL A 87 1.66 -1.41 6.66
N VAL A 88 2.94 -1.26 7.00
CA VAL A 88 3.64 -2.00 8.05
C VAL A 88 3.94 -1.06 9.21
N ALA A 89 3.41 -1.39 10.39
CA ALA A 89 3.79 -0.75 11.65
C ALA A 89 5.00 -1.49 12.26
N PRO A 90 5.91 -0.78 12.96
CA PRO A 90 7.05 -1.39 13.67
C PRO A 90 6.62 -2.34 14.80
#